data_AF-A0A1G4YW60-F1
#
_entry.id   AF-A0A1G4YW60-F1
#
_cell.length_a   1.000
_cell.length_b   1.000
_cell.length_c   1.000
_cell.angle_alpha   90.00
_cell.angle_beta   90.00
_cell.angle_gamma   90.00
#
_symmetry.space_group_name_H-M   'P 1'
#
loop_
_entity.id
_entity.type
_entity.pdbx_description
1 polymer ?
#
loop_
_entity_poly.entity_id
_entity_poly.type
_entity_poly.pdbx_seq_one_letter_code
_entity_poly.pdbx_strand_id
1 'polypeptide(L)'
;MNRVITFITNLINWITGVAVWVFRDAKDAWFSILPIALIIGCAWLISGLDERGIRISGLLLELLGILVVAIGLSESRKLFGRPSLYQAFQRWTERRPRFGARKYVLNAEGASFIINGNDSSMAFGLVGTSAHTLDERLTLLERRLNLADKQIQEGRRKLEEETKNRMEAIVSEEVARIEGDAIVQKQLEEAVVGGINLETVGVVWLAFGVTLSSLSVELDCLISKLSGA
;
A
#
# COMPACT_ATOMS: atom_id res chain seq x y z
N MET A 1 -57.89 20.72 9.45
CA MET A 1 -57.33 20.31 8.15
C MET A 1 -55.82 20.58 8.04
N ASN A 2 -55.34 21.80 8.30
CA ASN A 2 -53.91 22.15 8.17
C ASN A 2 -52.94 21.32 9.03
N ARG A 3 -53.34 20.87 10.24
CA ARG A 3 -52.51 20.00 11.11
C ARG A 3 -52.26 18.59 10.55
N VAL A 4 -53.24 18.03 9.82
CA VAL A 4 -53.11 16.69 9.24
C VAL A 4 -52.18 16.73 8.02
N ILE A 5 -52.31 17.78 7.21
CA ILE A 5 -51.45 17.97 6.02
C ILE A 5 -49.99 18.18 6.42
N THR A 6 -49.72 18.98 7.47
CA THR A 6 -48.36 19.19 7.99
C THR A 6 -47.76 17.94 8.65
N PHE A 7 -48.57 17.11 9.30
CA PHE A 7 -48.10 15.82 9.83
C PHE A 7 -47.69 14.86 8.71
N ILE A 8 -48.49 14.77 7.64
CA ILE A 8 -48.21 13.89 6.50
C ILE A 8 -46.96 14.34 5.74
N THR A 9 -46.77 15.64 5.49
CA THR A 9 -45.56 16.13 4.80
C THR A 9 -44.29 15.92 5.63
N ASN A 10 -44.35 16.11 6.94
CA ASN A 10 -43.22 15.83 7.83
C ASN A 10 -42.88 14.33 7.89
N LEU A 11 -43.90 13.46 7.89
CA LEU A 11 -43.71 12.02 7.86
C LEU A 11 -43.05 11.56 6.55
N ILE A 12 -43.50 12.10 5.40
CA ILE A 12 -42.93 11.78 4.09
C ILE A 12 -41.47 12.23 4.01
N ASN A 13 -41.16 13.45 4.47
CA ASN A 13 -39.79 13.96 4.48
C ASN A 13 -38.87 13.17 5.43
N TRP A 14 -39.41 12.67 6.54
CA TRP A 14 -38.66 11.78 7.43
C TRP A 14 -38.42 10.41 6.77
N ILE A 15 -39.42 9.80 6.14
CA ILE A 15 -39.27 8.52 5.42
C ILE A 15 -38.27 8.65 4.27
N THR A 16 -38.33 9.72 3.49
CA THR A 16 -37.36 9.94 2.40
C THR A 16 -35.96 10.22 2.94
N GLY A 17 -35.83 10.94 4.05
CA GLY A 17 -34.57 11.12 4.75
C GLY A 17 -33.97 9.80 5.23
N VAL A 18 -34.78 8.93 5.85
CA VAL A 18 -34.38 7.60 6.30
C VAL A 18 -34.06 6.69 5.12
N ALA A 19 -34.85 6.71 4.05
CA ALA A 19 -34.58 5.94 2.84
C ALA A 19 -33.26 6.36 2.20
N VAL A 20 -33.01 7.67 2.06
CA VAL A 20 -31.74 8.17 1.54
C VAL A 20 -30.58 7.77 2.46
N TRP A 21 -30.72 7.88 3.79
CA TRP A 21 -29.69 7.44 4.74
C TRP A 21 -29.39 5.94 4.61
N VAL A 22 -30.42 5.09 4.58
CA VAL A 22 -30.27 3.62 4.44
C VAL A 22 -29.70 3.24 3.07
N PHE A 23 -30.11 3.86 1.97
CA PHE A 23 -29.64 3.48 0.64
C PHE A 23 -28.33 4.16 0.23
N ARG A 24 -28.01 5.34 0.77
CA ARG A 24 -26.85 6.13 0.37
C ARG A 24 -25.66 5.99 1.31
N ASP A 25 -25.88 5.96 2.62
CA ASP A 25 -24.79 5.92 3.60
C ASP A 25 -24.52 4.50 4.08
N ALA A 26 -25.53 3.61 4.07
CA ALA A 26 -25.36 2.20 4.44
C ALA A 26 -25.00 1.27 3.27
N LYS A 27 -24.44 1.80 2.17
CA LYS A 27 -24.06 1.01 0.98
C LYS A 27 -23.17 -0.17 1.34
N ASP A 28 -22.21 0.04 2.24
CA ASP A 28 -21.29 -0.99 2.71
C ASP A 28 -22.01 -2.07 3.52
N ALA A 29 -23.00 -1.68 4.32
CA ALA A 29 -23.86 -2.62 5.03
C ALA A 29 -24.75 -3.42 4.06
N TRP A 30 -25.30 -2.79 3.02
CA TRP A 30 -26.05 -3.50 1.98
C TRP A 30 -25.19 -4.50 1.23
N PHE A 31 -23.93 -4.19 0.92
CA PHE A 31 -23.00 -5.17 0.34
C PHE A 31 -22.77 -6.37 1.25
N SER A 32 -22.85 -6.22 2.58
CA SER A 32 -22.74 -7.34 3.52
C SER A 32 -24.02 -8.17 3.66
N ILE A 33 -25.20 -7.54 3.60
CA ILE A 33 -26.51 -8.16 3.89
C ILE A 33 -27.16 -8.74 2.63
N LEU A 34 -27.08 -8.04 1.50
CA LEU A 34 -27.75 -8.40 0.26
C LEU A 34 -27.34 -9.77 -0.28
N PRO A 35 -26.06 -10.17 -0.25
CA PRO A 35 -25.64 -11.50 -0.70
C PRO A 35 -26.16 -12.61 0.21
N ILE A 36 -26.19 -12.39 1.53
CA ILE A 36 -26.76 -13.34 2.49
C ILE A 36 -28.25 -13.54 2.20
N ALA A 37 -29.00 -12.44 2.07
CA ALA A 37 -30.43 -12.48 1.78
C ALA A 37 -30.71 -13.14 0.41
N LEU A 38 -29.87 -12.87 -0.59
CA LEU A 38 -30.00 -13.45 -1.92
C LEU A 38 -29.73 -14.96 -1.92
N ILE A 39 -28.70 -15.42 -1.21
CA ILE A 39 -28.38 -16.85 -1.12
C ILE A 39 -29.48 -17.60 -0.37
N ILE A 40 -29.94 -17.07 0.76
CA ILE A 40 -31.04 -17.67 1.54
C ILE A 40 -32.33 -17.66 0.72
N GLY A 41 -32.65 -16.56 0.04
CA GLY A 41 -33.83 -16.44 -0.81
C GLY A 41 -33.80 -17.38 -2.01
N CYS A 42 -32.66 -17.49 -2.69
CA CYS A 42 -32.47 -18.43 -3.80
C CYS A 42 -32.54 -19.89 -3.33
N ALA A 43 -31.97 -20.23 -2.17
CA ALA A 43 -32.07 -21.56 -1.59
C ALA A 43 -33.52 -21.93 -1.27
N TRP A 44 -34.27 -20.99 -0.70
CA TRP A 44 -35.68 -21.17 -0.38
C TRP A 44 -36.54 -21.36 -1.65
N LEU A 45 -36.26 -20.60 -2.71
CA LEU A 45 -36.97 -20.67 -4.00
C LEU A 45 -36.69 -21.95 -4.80
N ILE A 46 -35.45 -22.46 -4.77
CA ILE A 46 -35.03 -23.58 -5.65
C ILE A 46 -35.30 -24.94 -5.00
N SER A 47 -35.10 -25.06 -3.68
CA SER A 47 -35.06 -26.38 -3.01
C SER A 47 -36.17 -26.60 -2.00
N GLY A 48 -36.95 -25.57 -1.63
CA GLY A 48 -37.79 -25.65 -0.43
C GLY A 48 -36.94 -25.82 0.85
N LEU A 49 -37.60 -26.02 1.99
CA LEU A 49 -36.95 -26.25 3.29
C LEU A 49 -36.39 -27.68 3.44
N ASP A 50 -35.85 -28.26 2.37
CA ASP A 50 -35.26 -29.60 2.37
C ASP A 50 -33.79 -29.56 2.81
N GLU A 51 -33.32 -30.58 3.56
CA GLU A 51 -31.99 -30.64 4.18
C GLU A 51 -30.86 -30.37 3.16
N ARG A 52 -31.01 -30.91 1.95
CA ARG A 52 -30.05 -30.71 0.84
C ARG A 52 -29.92 -29.26 0.42
N GLY A 53 -31.01 -28.50 0.42
CA GLY A 53 -31.00 -27.08 0.09
C GLY A 53 -30.22 -26.25 1.11
N ILE A 54 -30.40 -26.56 2.40
CA ILE A 54 -29.68 -25.91 3.49
C ILE A 54 -28.17 -26.23 3.39
N ARG A 55 -27.81 -27.48 3.11
CA ARG A 55 -26.39 -27.86 2.98
C ARG A 55 -25.70 -27.21 1.77
N ILE A 56 -26.35 -27.18 0.60
CA ILE A 56 -25.77 -26.57 -0.61
C ILE A 56 -25.65 -25.05 -0.45
N SER A 57 -26.63 -24.40 0.17
CA SER A 57 -26.58 -22.96 0.41
C SER A 57 -25.49 -22.57 1.41
N GLY A 58 -25.28 -23.37 2.46
CA GLY A 58 -24.16 -23.21 3.39
C GLY A 58 -22.80 -23.31 2.70
N LEU A 59 -22.61 -24.31 1.84
CA LEU A 59 -21.38 -24.48 1.04
C LEU A 59 -21.12 -23.32 0.07
N LEU A 60 -22.17 -22.82 -0.60
CA LEU A 60 -22.05 -21.67 -1.50
C LEU A 60 -21.69 -20.40 -0.74
N LEU A 61 -22.28 -20.19 0.44
CA LEU A 61 -21.96 -19.05 1.31
C LEU A 61 -20.50 -19.13 1.81
N GLU A 62 -20.03 -20.33 2.15
CA GLU A 62 -18.63 -20.57 2.53
C GLU A 62 -17.66 -20.23 1.38
N LEU A 63 -17.93 -20.74 0.17
CA LEU A 63 -17.11 -20.45 -1.02
C LEU A 63 -17.10 -18.96 -1.37
N LEU A 64 -18.25 -18.28 -1.26
CA LEU A 64 -18.33 -16.84 -1.48
C LEU A 64 -17.58 -16.05 -0.40
N GLY A 65 -17.66 -16.47 0.87
CA GLY A 65 -16.88 -15.90 1.96
C GLY A 65 -15.37 -16.00 1.67
N ILE A 66 -14.89 -17.18 1.27
CA ILE A 66 -13.48 -17.39 0.88
C ILE A 66 -13.10 -16.48 -0.30
N LEU A 67 -13.97 -16.39 -1.32
CA LEU A 67 -13.72 -15.59 -2.51
C LEU A 67 -13.63 -14.09 -2.18
N VAL A 68 -14.49 -13.58 -1.31
CA VAL A 68 -14.43 -12.18 -0.87
C VAL A 68 -13.17 -11.89 -0.06
N VAL A 69 -12.80 -12.76 0.88
CA VAL A 69 -11.53 -12.62 1.61
C VAL A 69 -10.34 -12.65 0.64
N ALA A 70 -10.35 -13.54 -0.36
CA ALA A 70 -9.31 -13.62 -1.37
C ALA A 70 -9.23 -12.35 -2.25
N ILE A 71 -10.37 -11.75 -2.61
CA ILE A 71 -10.42 -10.48 -3.34
C ILE A 71 -9.86 -9.35 -2.46
N GLY A 72 -10.32 -9.23 -1.21
CA GLY A 72 -9.83 -8.21 -0.26
C GLY A 72 -8.31 -8.29 -0.08
N LEU A 73 -7.78 -9.48 0.17
CA LEU A 73 -6.33 -9.73 0.23
C LEU A 73 -5.60 -9.37 -1.06
N SER A 74 -6.24 -9.55 -2.22
CA SER A 74 -5.66 -9.22 -3.52
C SER A 74 -5.56 -7.70 -3.75
N GLU A 75 -6.54 -6.93 -3.27
CA GLU A 75 -6.55 -5.47 -3.36
C GLU A 75 -5.54 -4.86 -2.40
N SER A 76 -5.50 -5.34 -1.15
CA SER A 76 -4.46 -4.99 -0.17
C SER A 76 -3.06 -5.24 -0.73
N ARG A 77 -2.83 -6.33 -1.47
CA ARG A 77 -1.53 -6.60 -2.12
C ARG A 77 -1.18 -5.63 -3.25
N LYS A 78 -2.17 -5.16 -4.03
CA LYS A 78 -1.93 -4.17 -5.10
C LYS A 78 -1.49 -2.84 -4.52
N LEU A 79 -2.07 -2.42 -3.39
CA LEU A 79 -1.66 -1.21 -2.65
C LEU A 79 -0.18 -1.27 -2.24
N PHE A 80 0.32 -2.44 -1.84
CA PHE A 80 1.74 -2.63 -1.51
C PHE A 80 2.67 -2.93 -2.71
N GLY A 81 2.19 -2.78 -3.95
CA GLY A 81 2.97 -3.07 -5.16
C GLY A 81 3.38 -4.54 -5.30
N ARG A 82 2.73 -5.45 -4.56
CA ARG A 82 3.04 -6.88 -4.59
C ARG A 82 2.25 -7.57 -5.71
N PRO A 83 2.83 -8.58 -6.38
CA PRO A 83 2.13 -9.35 -7.41
C PRO A 83 0.87 -9.99 -6.83
N SER A 84 -0.19 -10.06 -7.64
CA SER A 84 -1.46 -10.66 -7.24
C SER A 84 -1.29 -12.13 -6.85
N LEU A 85 -2.20 -12.66 -6.02
CA LEU A 85 -2.19 -14.07 -5.64
C LEU A 85 -2.17 -15.01 -6.85
N TYR A 86 -2.90 -14.64 -7.92
CA TYR A 86 -2.90 -15.36 -9.19
C TYR A 86 -1.51 -15.40 -9.84
N GLN A 87 -0.81 -14.25 -9.89
CA GLN A 87 0.56 -14.22 -10.41
C GLN A 87 1.53 -14.98 -9.53
N ALA A 88 1.36 -14.96 -8.20
CA ALA A 88 2.16 -15.75 -7.27
C ALA A 88 1.94 -17.26 -7.50
N PHE A 89 0.69 -17.68 -7.69
CA PHE A 89 0.33 -19.05 -8.02
C PHE A 89 0.86 -19.45 -9.39
N GLN A 90 0.72 -18.61 -10.42
CA GLN A 90 1.25 -18.85 -11.75
C GLN A 90 2.78 -18.98 -11.71
N ARG A 91 3.48 -18.10 -10.99
CA ARG A 91 4.93 -18.22 -10.79
C ARG A 91 5.29 -19.49 -10.03
N TRP A 92 4.49 -19.90 -9.06
CA TRP A 92 4.70 -21.16 -8.34
C TRP A 92 4.51 -22.37 -9.25
N THR A 93 3.47 -22.39 -10.09
CA THR A 93 3.25 -23.47 -11.07
C THR A 93 4.29 -23.47 -12.18
N GLU A 94 4.78 -22.30 -12.61
CA GLU A 94 5.89 -22.17 -13.56
C GLU A 94 7.23 -22.61 -12.98
N ARG A 95 7.42 -22.48 -11.66
CA ARG A 95 8.59 -23.00 -10.91
C ARG A 95 8.51 -24.49 -10.63
N ARG A 96 7.41 -25.17 -11.00
CA ARG A 96 7.31 -26.62 -10.86
C ARG A 96 8.51 -27.25 -11.59
N PRO A 97 9.34 -28.04 -10.90
CA PRO A 97 10.50 -28.66 -11.54
C PRO A 97 9.99 -29.55 -12.66
N ARG A 98 10.31 -29.18 -13.91
CA ARG A 98 10.05 -30.02 -15.06
C ARG A 98 10.93 -31.25 -14.91
N PHE A 99 10.31 -32.43 -14.87
CA PHE A 99 11.03 -33.70 -14.93
C PHE A 99 11.83 -33.73 -16.25
N GLY A 100 13.16 -33.67 -16.14
CA GLY A 100 14.08 -33.59 -17.29
C GLY A 100 14.96 -32.35 -17.24
N ALA A 101 16.27 -32.56 -17.08
CA ALA A 101 17.32 -31.58 -16.81
C ALA A 101 17.25 -30.28 -17.65
N ARG A 102 17.32 -29.12 -16.99
CA ARG A 102 17.63 -27.84 -17.65
C ARG A 102 19.15 -27.63 -17.68
N LYS A 103 19.71 -27.48 -18.88
CA LYS A 103 21.05 -26.94 -19.10
C LYS A 103 21.06 -25.47 -18.67
N TYR A 104 21.88 -25.13 -17.67
CA TYR A 104 22.18 -23.75 -17.33
C TYR A 104 23.16 -23.20 -18.37
N VAL A 105 22.73 -22.23 -19.19
CA VAL A 105 23.65 -21.41 -19.98
C VAL A 105 24.03 -20.23 -19.10
N LEU A 106 25.21 -20.31 -18.49
CA LEU A 106 25.85 -19.19 -17.80
C LEU A 106 26.31 -18.18 -18.87
N ASN A 107 25.50 -17.15 -19.13
CA ASN A 107 26.00 -15.94 -19.78
C ASN A 107 26.88 -15.21 -18.77
N ALA A 108 28.19 -15.39 -18.91
CA ALA A 108 29.20 -14.61 -18.21
C ALA A 108 29.28 -13.21 -18.83
N GLU A 109 28.29 -12.37 -18.54
CA GLU A 109 28.39 -10.93 -18.74
C GLU A 109 29.07 -10.37 -17.48
N GLY A 110 30.39 -10.60 -17.39
CA GLY A 110 31.23 -10.13 -16.31
C GLY A 110 31.44 -8.62 -16.40
N ALA A 111 30.94 -7.93 -15.38
CA ALA A 111 30.99 -6.48 -15.18
C ALA A 111 32.37 -5.86 -15.48
N SER A 112 32.38 -4.83 -16.32
CA SER A 112 33.52 -3.93 -16.47
C SER A 112 33.63 -3.03 -15.24
N PHE A 113 34.68 -3.23 -14.46
CA PHE A 113 35.04 -2.37 -13.34
C PHE A 113 35.82 -1.17 -13.90
N ILE A 114 35.14 -0.05 -14.16
CA ILE A 114 35.79 1.22 -14.52
C ILE A 114 36.14 1.95 -13.23
N ILE A 115 37.40 1.90 -12.83
CA ILE A 115 37.96 2.73 -11.77
C ILE A 115 38.35 4.07 -12.40
N ASN A 116 37.51 5.09 -12.26
CA ASN A 116 37.88 6.47 -12.54
C ASN A 116 38.69 7.01 -11.35
N GLY A 117 39.99 6.72 -11.34
CA GLY A 117 40.95 7.31 -10.41
C GLY A 117 41.38 8.69 -10.89
N ASN A 118 40.56 9.72 -10.60
CA ASN A 118 40.91 11.12 -10.86
C ASN A 118 41.66 11.68 -9.64
N ASP A 119 42.82 11.10 -9.33
CA ASP A 119 43.66 11.53 -8.20
C ASP A 119 44.66 12.59 -8.71
N SER A 120 44.24 13.85 -8.71
CA SER A 120 45.09 14.97 -9.07
C SER A 120 46.08 15.25 -7.94
N SER A 121 47.21 14.55 -7.95
CA SER A 121 48.34 14.85 -7.07
C SER A 121 48.99 16.17 -7.50
N MET A 122 48.72 17.25 -6.75
CA MET A 122 49.42 18.52 -6.92
C MET A 122 50.77 18.45 -6.21
N ALA A 123 51.85 18.31 -6.99
CA ALA A 123 53.22 18.43 -6.51
C ALA A 123 53.65 19.91 -6.45
N PHE A 124 53.83 20.45 -5.24
CA PHE A 124 54.43 21.77 -5.04
C PHE A 124 55.96 21.65 -4.99
N GLY A 125 56.63 22.05 -6.07
CA GLY A 125 58.09 22.20 -6.11
C GLY A 125 58.50 23.59 -5.63
N LEU A 126 59.22 23.67 -4.51
CA LEU A 126 59.90 24.89 -4.08
C LEU A 126 61.21 25.05 -4.86
N VAL A 127 61.18 25.88 -5.90
CA VAL A 127 62.41 26.35 -6.56
C VAL A 127 63.09 27.35 -5.63
N GLY A 128 64.20 26.94 -5.02
CA GLY A 128 65.08 27.81 -4.25
C GLY A 128 65.93 28.65 -5.19
N THR A 129 65.66 29.94 -5.30
CA THR A 129 66.53 30.88 -6.02
C THR A 129 67.53 31.49 -5.05
N SER A 130 68.81 31.26 -5.36
CA SER A 130 69.98 31.76 -4.64
C SER A 130 70.35 33.17 -5.10
N ALA A 131 70.70 34.03 -4.11
CA ALA A 131 71.20 35.41 -4.20
C ALA A 131 70.15 36.52 -4.55
N HIS A 132 69.38 36.93 -3.54
CA HIS A 132 68.54 38.13 -3.54
C HIS A 132 68.99 39.06 -2.40
N THR A 133 69.00 40.38 -2.64
CA THR A 133 69.27 41.40 -1.60
C THR A 133 68.15 41.39 -0.55
N LEU A 134 68.40 41.93 0.65
CA LEU A 134 67.41 41.88 1.76
C LEU A 134 66.06 42.50 1.38
N ASP A 135 66.06 43.62 0.66
CA ASP A 135 64.84 44.30 0.20
C ASP A 135 64.05 43.44 -0.81
N GLU A 136 64.73 42.69 -1.66
CA GLU A 136 64.09 41.81 -2.63
C GLU A 136 63.43 40.59 -1.95
N ARG A 137 64.02 40.12 -0.83
CA ARG A 137 63.38 39.09 0.00
C ARG A 137 62.15 39.61 0.73
N LEU A 138 62.19 40.85 1.23
CA LEU A 138 61.07 41.47 1.94
C LEU A 138 59.88 41.65 1.00
N THR A 139 60.11 42.20 -0.19
CA THR A 139 59.06 42.39 -1.22
C THR A 139 58.48 41.06 -1.70
N LEU A 140 59.29 40.00 -1.82
CA LEU A 140 58.80 38.64 -2.10
C LEU A 140 57.92 38.09 -0.97
N LEU A 141 58.30 38.30 0.29
CA LEU A 141 57.53 37.89 1.46
C LEU A 141 56.19 38.63 1.55
N GLU A 142 56.18 39.95 1.34
CA GLU A 142 54.95 40.76 1.30
C GLU A 142 54.01 40.30 0.18
N ARG A 143 54.55 40.02 -1.01
CA ARG A 143 53.77 39.48 -2.12
C ARG A 143 53.18 38.11 -1.77
N ARG A 144 53.94 37.22 -1.13
CA ARG A 144 53.45 35.89 -0.70
C ARG A 144 52.39 36.00 0.40
N LEU A 145 52.56 36.91 1.36
CA LEU A 145 51.58 37.17 2.41
C LEU A 145 50.25 37.66 1.81
N ASN A 146 50.32 38.62 0.88
CA ASN A 146 49.15 39.12 0.16
C ASN A 146 48.45 38.03 -0.67
N LEU A 147 49.20 37.12 -1.28
CA LEU A 147 48.63 35.98 -2.00
C LEU A 147 47.98 34.97 -1.04
N ALA A 148 48.60 34.70 0.11
CA ALA A 148 48.04 33.81 1.12
C ALA A 148 46.73 34.36 1.70
N ASP A 149 46.68 35.67 2.00
CA ASP A 149 45.46 36.30 2.52
C ASP A 149 44.32 36.27 1.48
N LYS A 150 44.64 36.53 0.20
CA LYS A 150 43.67 36.36 -0.90
C LYS A 150 43.14 34.93 -1.01
N GLN A 151 44.02 33.93 -0.94
CA GLN A 151 43.60 32.52 -0.99
C GLN A 151 42.73 32.13 0.21
N ILE A 152 43.03 32.66 1.40
CA ILE A 152 42.22 32.44 2.61
C ILE A 152 40.84 33.09 2.44
N GLN A 153 40.76 34.32 1.94
CA GLN A 153 39.49 35.00 1.71
C GLN A 153 38.65 34.29 0.64
N GLU A 154 39.25 33.90 -0.48
CA GLU A 154 38.58 33.12 -1.53
C GLU A 154 38.12 31.75 -1.01
N GLY A 155 38.95 31.08 -0.21
CA GLY A 155 38.63 29.80 0.42
C GLY A 155 37.46 29.92 1.40
N ARG A 156 37.45 30.97 2.24
CA ARG A 156 36.32 31.25 3.15
C ARG A 156 35.04 31.52 2.38
N ARG A 157 35.09 32.33 1.32
CA ARG A 157 33.93 32.63 0.49
C ARG A 157 33.35 31.38 -0.17
N LYS A 158 34.22 30.50 -0.70
CA LYS A 158 33.79 29.22 -1.26
C LYS A 158 33.19 28.30 -0.21
N LEU A 159 33.79 28.23 0.98
CA LEU A 159 33.25 27.45 2.09
C LEU A 159 31.86 27.95 2.51
N GLU A 160 31.69 29.26 2.67
CA GLU A 160 30.39 29.87 3.02
C GLU A 160 29.32 29.55 1.96
N GLU A 161 29.66 29.71 0.69
CA GLU A 161 28.78 29.38 -0.45
C GLU A 161 28.41 27.88 -0.47
N GLU A 162 29.38 26.98 -0.26
CA GLU A 162 29.11 25.55 -0.15
C GLU A 162 28.23 25.20 1.06
N THR A 163 28.47 25.81 2.24
CA THR A 163 27.61 25.58 3.41
C THR A 163 26.20 26.07 3.16
N LYS A 164 26.02 27.22 2.49
CA LYS A 164 24.71 27.74 2.13
C LYS A 164 23.98 26.79 1.18
N ASN A 165 24.64 26.35 0.11
CA ASN A 165 24.08 25.42 -0.86
C ASN A 165 23.71 24.07 -0.22
N ARG A 166 24.55 23.56 0.71
CA ARG A 166 24.24 22.34 1.46
C ARG A 166 23.06 22.52 2.40
N MET A 167 22.95 23.67 3.06
CA MET A 167 21.81 23.95 3.94
C MET A 167 20.51 24.02 3.14
N GLU A 168 20.51 24.68 1.98
CA GLU A 168 19.36 24.73 1.07
C GLU A 168 18.98 23.32 0.57
N ALA A 169 19.97 22.48 0.24
CA ALA A 169 19.74 21.09 -0.14
C ALA A 169 19.12 20.27 1.00
N ILE A 170 19.57 20.45 2.25
CA ILE A 170 19.00 19.77 3.42
C ILE A 170 17.55 20.21 3.67
N VAL A 171 17.27 21.51 3.62
CA VAL A 171 15.91 22.03 3.83
C VAL A 171 14.95 21.51 2.75
N SER A 172 15.38 21.47 1.49
CA SER A 172 14.56 20.92 0.40
C SER A 172 14.35 19.40 0.52
N GLU A 173 15.34 18.65 0.99
CA GLU A 173 15.18 17.22 1.30
C GLU A 173 14.20 17.00 2.45
N GLU A 174 14.28 17.80 3.52
CA GLU A 174 13.39 17.67 4.68
C GLU A 174 11.93 17.93 4.28
N VAL A 175 11.68 18.95 3.46
CA VAL A 175 10.33 19.23 2.92
C VAL A 175 9.83 18.06 2.05
N ALA A 176 10.68 17.55 1.15
CA ALA A 176 10.32 16.41 0.30
C ALA A 176 10.05 15.14 1.11
N ARG A 177 10.79 14.94 2.22
CA ARG A 177 10.58 13.81 3.12
C ARG A 177 9.26 13.92 3.87
N ILE A 178 8.94 15.10 4.40
CA ILE A 178 7.65 15.33 5.10
C ILE A 178 6.47 15.10 4.14
N GLU A 179 6.57 15.58 2.90
CA GLU A 179 5.53 15.35 1.88
C GLU A 179 5.42 13.87 1.51
N GLY A 180 6.54 13.18 1.33
CA GLY A 180 6.59 11.75 1.08
C GLY A 180 5.98 10.93 2.22
N ASP A 181 6.33 11.25 3.46
CA ASP A 181 5.82 10.59 4.67
C ASP A 181 4.31 10.78 4.81
N ALA A 182 3.78 11.97 4.51
CA ALA A 182 2.35 12.24 4.52
C ALA A 182 1.59 11.41 3.47
N ILE A 183 2.16 11.23 2.28
CA ILE A 183 1.58 10.38 1.23
C ILE A 183 1.57 8.91 1.66
N VAL A 184 2.68 8.42 2.23
CA VAL A 184 2.79 7.04 2.73
C VAL A 184 1.81 6.81 3.87
N GLN A 185 1.68 7.74 4.82
CA GLN A 185 0.72 7.63 5.91
C GLN A 185 -0.71 7.55 5.38
N LYS A 186 -1.08 8.40 4.42
CA LYS A 186 -2.42 8.38 3.81
C LYS A 186 -2.70 7.07 3.09
N GLN A 187 -1.73 6.53 2.34
CA GLN A 187 -1.85 5.21 1.70
C GLN A 187 -1.99 4.09 2.74
N LEU A 188 -1.29 4.21 3.88
CA LEU A 188 -1.40 3.26 4.97
C LEU A 188 -2.78 3.32 5.64
N GLU A 189 -3.30 4.53 5.89
CA GLU A 189 -4.64 4.74 6.44
C GLU A 189 -5.72 4.20 5.49
N GLU A 190 -5.63 4.50 4.19
CA GLU A 190 -6.55 3.97 3.18
C GLU A 190 -6.47 2.44 3.07
N ALA A 191 -5.27 1.86 3.12
CA ALA A 191 -5.09 0.41 3.08
C ALA A 191 -5.61 -0.30 4.33
N VAL A 192 -5.37 0.28 5.52
CA VAL A 192 -5.82 -0.26 6.80
C VAL A 192 -7.34 -0.12 6.91
N VAL A 193 -7.91 1.05 6.67
CA VAL A 193 -9.35 1.30 6.84
C VAL A 193 -10.16 0.63 5.73
N GLY A 194 -9.69 0.67 4.47
CA GLY A 194 -10.39 0.07 3.33
C GLY A 194 -10.33 -1.45 3.33
N GLY A 195 -9.19 -2.04 3.70
CA GLY A 195 -8.99 -3.49 3.70
C GLY A 195 -9.76 -4.21 4.82
N ILE A 196 -9.82 -3.61 6.01
CA ILE A 196 -10.44 -4.24 7.19
C ILE A 196 -11.93 -4.52 6.96
N ASN A 197 -12.66 -3.62 6.29
CA ASN A 197 -14.10 -3.79 6.12
C ASN A 197 -14.45 -4.99 5.24
N LEU A 198 -13.77 -5.15 4.10
CA LEU A 198 -13.99 -6.27 3.17
C LEU A 198 -13.56 -7.61 3.77
N GLU A 199 -12.41 -7.64 4.44
CA GLU A 199 -11.91 -8.86 5.09
C GLU A 199 -12.82 -9.29 6.26
N THR A 200 -13.29 -8.34 7.08
CA THR A 200 -14.19 -8.63 8.21
C THR A 200 -15.53 -9.17 7.72
N VAL A 201 -16.12 -8.58 6.67
CA VAL A 201 -17.37 -9.08 6.07
C VAL A 201 -17.19 -10.50 5.52
N GLY A 202 -16.08 -10.76 4.82
CA GLY A 202 -15.77 -12.10 4.32
C GLY A 202 -15.61 -13.15 5.43
N VAL A 203 -14.98 -12.79 6.56
CA VAL A 203 -14.86 -13.67 7.74
C VAL A 203 -16.22 -13.94 8.38
N VAL A 204 -17.09 -12.93 8.49
CA VAL A 204 -18.46 -13.11 9.00
C VAL A 204 -19.25 -14.06 8.09
N TRP A 205 -19.17 -13.90 6.76
CA TRP A 205 -19.81 -14.82 5.82
C TRP A 205 -19.28 -16.25 5.93
N LEU A 206 -17.97 -16.42 6.06
CA LEU A 206 -17.35 -17.72 6.31
C LEU A 206 -17.88 -18.36 7.59
N ALA A 207 -17.93 -17.61 8.70
CA ALA A 207 -18.45 -18.11 9.98
C ALA A 207 -19.93 -18.51 9.88
N PHE A 208 -20.75 -17.72 9.18
CA PHE A 208 -22.15 -18.07 8.92
C PHE A 208 -22.29 -19.30 8.01
N GLY A 209 -21.50 -19.40 6.94
CA GLY A 209 -21.51 -20.56 6.04
C GLY A 209 -21.14 -21.85 6.77
N VAL A 210 -20.10 -21.81 7.59
CA VAL A 210 -19.66 -22.95 8.41
C VAL A 210 -20.73 -23.33 9.43
N THR A 211 -21.33 -22.37 10.14
CA THR A 211 -22.38 -22.69 11.12
C THR A 211 -23.64 -23.26 10.47
N LEU A 212 -24.11 -22.71 9.36
CA LEU A 212 -25.24 -23.25 8.59
C LEU A 212 -24.96 -24.65 8.04
N SER A 213 -23.76 -24.89 7.51
CA SER A 213 -23.34 -26.20 7.01
C SER A 213 -23.23 -27.24 8.13
N SER A 214 -22.76 -26.82 9.32
CA SER A 214 -22.60 -27.68 10.49
C SER A 214 -23.92 -27.98 11.20
N LEU A 215 -24.85 -27.03 11.23
CA LEU A 215 -26.16 -27.14 11.89
C LEU A 215 -27.27 -27.64 10.97
N SER A 216 -26.98 -27.96 9.69
CA SER A 216 -28.01 -28.34 8.72
C SER A 216 -28.87 -29.51 9.19
N VAL A 217 -28.27 -30.48 9.86
CA VAL A 217 -28.95 -31.70 10.38
C VAL A 217 -29.90 -31.36 11.53
N GLU A 218 -29.50 -30.47 12.43
CA GLU A 218 -30.32 -30.04 13.57
C GLU A 218 -31.48 -29.14 13.11
N LEU A 219 -31.23 -28.29 12.11
CA LEU A 219 -32.24 -27.39 11.54
C LEU A 219 -33.35 -28.16 10.82
N ASP A 220 -33.00 -29.22 10.08
CA ASP A 220 -33.98 -30.08 9.40
C ASP A 220 -34.89 -30.82 10.39
N CYS A 221 -34.31 -31.29 11.51
CA CYS A 221 -35.07 -31.89 12.61
C CYS A 221 -36.03 -30.89 13.28
N LEU A 222 -35.60 -29.64 13.44
CA LEU A 222 -36.41 -28.60 14.09
C LEU A 222 -37.55 -28.12 13.18
N ILE A 223 -37.27 -27.96 11.88
CA ILE A 223 -38.26 -27.53 10.88
C ILE A 223 -39.35 -28.60 10.69
N SER A 224 -38.96 -29.88 10.56
CA SER A 224 -39.92 -30.98 10.44
C SER A 224 -40.84 -31.08 11.66
N LYS A 225 -40.27 -30.91 12.87
CA LYS A 225 -41.04 -30.90 14.13
C LYS A 225 -41.96 -29.69 14.27
N LEU A 226 -41.58 -28.54 13.71
CA LEU A 226 -42.40 -27.32 13.73
C LEU A 226 -43.50 -27.34 12.66
N SER A 227 -43.28 -27.99 11.52
CA SER A 227 -44.28 -28.10 10.44
C SER A 227 -45.36 -29.15 10.71
N GLY A 228 -45.31 -29.85 11.85
CA GLY A 228 -46.35 -30.77 12.30
C GLY A 228 -46.49 -32.04 11.45
N ALA A 229 -45.36 -32.55 10.93
CA ALA A 229 -45.28 -33.92 10.38
C ALA A 229 -44.84 -34.90 11.47
#